data_AF-C5S473-F1
#
_entry.id   AF-C5S473-F1
#
_cell.length_a   1.000
_cell.length_b   1.000
_cell.length_c   1.000
_cell.angle_alpha   90.00
_cell.angle_beta   90.00
_cell.angle_gamma   90.00
#
_symmetry.space_group_name_H-M   'P 1'
#
loop_
_entity.id
_entity.type
_entity.pdbx_description
1 polymer ?
#
loop_
_entity_poly.entity_id
_entity_poly.type
_entity_poly.pdbx_seq_one_letter_code
_entity_poly.pdbx_strand_id
1 'polypeptide(L)'
;MLYGLAIVLIPLFIGYLFKVTHHEILSIVNKVVSICLYLILLVIGISLGQLDDIVTKLPQIGTTALTLSLIIHSCNILALVVYDKWQPMKREVVAQDELPSRFSQLLDSLKLVGTTMAGGILGFLTKGMVEFPLHASTYVLVIMIFGVGIQLRNSGIPLREVFLNKRGIYTSIVFIISSLIGGAISAWVLALPLAKGLTFASAFGWYSLSSVLVNDAWGAIYGSIAFFNDLSREILCLFMIPFFMRLFPSTAVGLGGATSLDCTLPIIQKSGGIQVVPLAISFGFIVNLVAPLLLAIFIGLGSV
;
A
#
# COMPACT_ATOMS: atom_id res chain seq x y z
N MET A 1 16.73 -6.61 12.25
CA MET A 1 15.86 -7.42 11.35
C MET A 1 14.69 -8.10 12.09
N LEU A 2 14.93 -8.93 13.12
CA LEU A 2 13.86 -9.66 13.84
C LEU A 2 12.83 -8.75 14.55
N TYR A 3 13.27 -7.62 15.11
CA TYR A 3 12.41 -6.69 15.84
C TYR A 3 11.35 -6.04 14.94
N GLY A 4 11.73 -5.49 13.77
CA GLY A 4 10.79 -4.90 12.82
C GLY A 4 9.81 -5.93 12.24
N LEU A 5 10.27 -7.17 12.02
CA LEU A 5 9.40 -8.26 11.59
C LEU A 5 8.37 -8.62 12.69
N ALA A 6 8.81 -8.69 13.94
CA ALA A 6 7.95 -8.98 15.08
C ALA A 6 6.89 -7.90 15.30
N ILE A 7 7.25 -6.62 15.16
CA ILE A 7 6.34 -5.47 15.28
C ILE A 7 5.16 -5.56 14.32
N VAL A 8 5.34 -6.14 13.13
CA VAL A 8 4.23 -6.30 12.18
C VAL A 8 3.54 -7.65 12.31
N LEU A 9 4.30 -8.75 12.29
CA LEU A 9 3.70 -10.08 12.22
C LEU A 9 2.93 -10.42 13.50
N ILE A 10 3.48 -10.10 14.68
CA ILE A 10 2.84 -10.48 15.94
C ILE A 10 1.46 -9.82 16.09
N PRO A 11 1.30 -8.48 15.97
CA PRO A 11 -0.01 -7.85 16.07
C PRO A 11 -0.98 -8.33 14.99
N LEU A 12 -0.50 -8.54 13.76
CA LEU A 12 -1.32 -9.04 12.65
C LEU A 12 -1.88 -10.43 12.95
N PHE A 13 -1.01 -11.37 13.36
CA PHE A 13 -1.42 -12.73 13.70
C PHE A 13 -2.33 -12.75 14.92
N ILE A 14 -1.99 -12.02 15.99
CA ILE A 14 -2.83 -11.94 17.18
C ILE A 14 -4.20 -11.39 16.81
N GLY A 15 -4.28 -10.29 16.05
CA GLY A 15 -5.54 -9.72 15.56
C GLY A 15 -6.34 -10.73 14.74
N TYR A 16 -5.67 -11.49 13.86
CA TYR A 16 -6.32 -12.51 13.04
C TYR A 16 -6.95 -13.67 13.85
N LEU A 17 -6.48 -13.93 15.07
CA LEU A 17 -7.09 -14.95 15.93
C LEU A 17 -8.48 -14.55 16.46
N PHE A 18 -8.81 -13.26 16.47
CA PHE A 18 -10.10 -12.78 16.96
C PHE A 18 -11.20 -12.88 15.90
N LYS A 19 -12.10 -13.86 16.08
CA LYS A 19 -13.34 -13.94 15.31
C LYS A 19 -14.41 -13.11 16.03
N VAL A 20 -14.79 -11.98 15.43
CA VAL A 20 -15.79 -11.06 15.97
C VAL A 20 -17.13 -11.34 15.30
N THR A 21 -18.12 -11.76 16.09
CA THR A 21 -19.47 -12.06 15.60
C THR A 21 -20.42 -10.86 15.63
N HIS A 22 -20.13 -9.85 16.46
CA HIS A 22 -20.97 -8.67 16.62
C HIS A 22 -20.55 -7.55 15.65
N HIS A 23 -21.48 -7.11 14.80
CA HIS A 23 -21.24 -6.07 13.79
C HIS A 23 -20.78 -4.73 14.40
N GLU A 24 -21.25 -4.39 15.60
CA GLU A 24 -20.88 -3.15 16.30
C GLU A 24 -19.38 -3.13 16.67
N ILE A 25 -18.86 -4.24 17.18
CA ILE A 25 -17.43 -4.36 17.53
C ILE A 25 -16.58 -4.23 16.27
N LEU A 26 -17.00 -4.85 15.16
CA LEU A 26 -16.28 -4.73 13.89
C LEU A 26 -16.28 -3.29 13.36
N SER A 27 -17.41 -2.57 13.51
CA SER A 27 -17.50 -1.14 13.15
C SER A 27 -16.55 -0.28 13.99
N ILE A 28 -16.43 -0.56 15.29
CA ILE A 28 -15.46 0.11 16.18
C ILE A 28 -14.03 -0.17 15.71
N VAL A 29 -13.69 -1.42 15.41
CA VAL A 29 -12.37 -1.78 14.88
C VAL A 29 -12.06 -1.01 13.60
N ASN A 30 -13.00 -0.95 12.66
CA ASN A 30 -12.84 -0.18 11.42
C ASN A 30 -12.60 1.31 11.68
N LYS A 31 -13.35 1.88 12.64
CA LYS A 31 -13.17 3.28 13.05
C LYS A 31 -11.80 3.51 13.69
N VAL A 32 -11.35 2.59 14.56
CA VAL A 32 -10.01 2.67 15.19
C VAL A 32 -8.91 2.59 14.13
N VAL A 33 -8.97 1.64 13.20
CA VAL A 33 -8.00 1.53 12.10
C VAL A 33 -7.96 2.82 11.27
N SER A 34 -9.13 3.39 10.95
CA SER A 34 -9.20 4.67 10.23
C SER A 34 -8.62 5.84 11.03
N ILE A 35 -8.88 5.92 12.34
CA ILE A 35 -8.28 6.95 13.21
C ILE A 35 -6.76 6.79 13.26
N CYS A 36 -6.25 5.56 13.44
CA CYS A 36 -4.83 5.27 13.43
C CYS A 36 -4.17 5.69 12.11
N LEU A 37 -4.83 5.44 10.98
CA LEU A 37 -4.38 5.90 9.65
C LEU A 37 -4.18 7.42 9.64
N TYR A 38 -5.21 8.20 10.01
CA TYR A 38 -5.11 9.66 10.02
C TYR A 38 -4.06 10.18 11.01
N LEU A 39 -3.92 9.54 12.19
CA LEU A 39 -2.88 9.88 13.16
C LEU A 39 -1.47 9.63 12.60
N ILE A 40 -1.25 8.49 11.94
CA ILE A 40 0.03 8.19 11.29
C ILE A 40 0.36 9.26 10.23
N LEU A 41 -0.60 9.59 9.37
CA LEU A 41 -0.41 10.61 8.33
C LEU A 41 -0.10 11.99 8.91
N LEU A 42 -0.77 12.34 10.00
CA LEU A 42 -0.51 13.59 10.72
C LEU A 42 0.91 13.61 11.30
N VAL A 43 1.34 12.53 11.96
CA VAL A 43 2.68 12.42 12.55
C VAL A 43 3.77 12.48 11.47
N ILE A 44 3.60 11.76 10.36
CA ILE A 44 4.54 11.85 9.22
C ILE A 44 4.60 13.27 8.67
N GLY A 45 3.44 13.92 8.55
CA GLY A 45 3.36 15.33 8.18
C GLY A 45 4.18 16.20 9.13
N ILE A 46 3.97 16.07 10.44
CA ILE A 46 4.72 16.81 11.47
C ILE A 46 6.23 16.58 11.33
N SER A 47 6.66 15.32 11.20
CA SER A 47 8.07 14.97 11.02
C SER A 47 8.66 15.59 9.74
N LEU A 48 7.89 15.64 8.65
CA LEU A 48 8.29 16.32 7.42
C LEU A 48 8.40 17.84 7.61
N GLY A 49 7.43 18.45 8.31
CA GLY A 49 7.37 19.88 8.62
C GLY A 49 8.52 20.38 9.49
N GLN A 50 9.05 19.51 10.34
CA GLN A 50 10.16 19.83 11.24
C GLN A 50 11.55 19.70 10.57
N LEU A 51 11.63 19.19 9.34
CA LEU A 51 12.90 19.10 8.62
C LEU A 51 13.56 20.47 8.44
N ASP A 52 14.89 20.48 8.52
CA ASP A 52 15.69 21.60 8.05
C ASP A 52 15.65 21.66 6.52
N ASP A 53 15.64 22.88 5.97
CA ASP A 53 15.63 23.14 4.53
C ASP A 53 14.49 22.44 3.75
N ILE A 54 13.29 22.36 4.34
CA ILE A 54 12.13 21.68 3.76
C ILE A 54 11.85 22.09 2.30
N VAL A 55 12.08 23.37 1.96
CA VAL A 55 11.89 23.92 0.61
C VAL A 55 12.78 23.21 -0.42
N THR A 56 13.99 22.80 -0.02
CA THR A 56 14.93 22.08 -0.89
C THR A 56 14.68 20.56 -0.88
N LYS A 57 14.25 20.00 0.26
CA LYS A 57 14.03 18.57 0.43
C LYS A 57 12.70 18.09 -0.17
N LEU A 58 11.66 18.92 -0.15
CA LEU A 58 10.33 18.51 -0.63
C LEU A 58 10.31 18.18 -2.14
N PRO A 59 10.92 18.98 -3.04
CA PRO A 59 11.05 18.60 -4.45
C PRO A 59 11.86 17.32 -4.66
N GLN A 60 12.91 17.08 -3.86
CA GLN A 60 13.70 15.85 -3.92
C GLN A 60 12.86 14.63 -3.52
N ILE A 61 12.06 14.75 -2.45
CA ILE A 61 11.13 13.69 -2.02
C ILE A 61 10.12 13.39 -3.14
N GLY A 62 9.48 14.42 -3.69
CA GLY A 62 8.47 14.26 -4.74
C GLY A 62 9.03 13.63 -6.02
N THR A 63 10.18 14.12 -6.52
CA THR A 63 10.82 13.58 -7.72
C THR A 63 11.29 12.13 -7.54
N THR A 64 11.85 11.80 -6.37
CA THR A 64 12.27 10.44 -6.04
C THR A 64 11.06 9.49 -5.98
N ALA A 65 10.00 9.89 -5.27
CA ALA A 65 8.78 9.11 -5.14
C ALA A 65 8.07 8.89 -6.49
N LEU A 66 7.98 9.92 -7.33
CA LEU A 66 7.41 9.80 -8.67
C LEU A 66 8.24 8.90 -9.57
N THR A 67 9.58 9.00 -9.52
CA THR A 67 10.47 8.14 -10.31
C THR A 67 10.31 6.67 -9.91
N LEU A 68 10.33 6.39 -8.60
CA LEU A 68 10.05 5.05 -8.05
C LEU A 68 8.69 4.54 -8.55
N SER A 69 7.65 5.35 -8.37
CA SER A 69 6.29 4.99 -8.73
C SER A 69 6.19 4.65 -10.22
N LEU A 70 6.67 5.52 -11.11
CA LEU A 70 6.61 5.32 -12.56
C LEU A 70 7.37 4.07 -13.03
N ILE A 71 8.59 3.86 -12.53
CA ILE A 71 9.40 2.69 -12.91
C ILE A 71 8.73 1.40 -12.43
N ILE A 72 8.36 1.34 -11.14
CA ILE A 72 7.77 0.13 -10.57
C ILE A 72 6.41 -0.18 -11.22
N HIS A 73 5.56 0.84 -11.43
CA HIS A 73 4.29 0.65 -12.12
C HIS A 73 4.48 0.16 -13.56
N SER A 74 5.43 0.73 -14.30
CA SER A 74 5.73 0.32 -15.67
C SER A 74 6.19 -1.14 -15.73
N CYS A 75 7.09 -1.56 -14.84
CA CYS A 75 7.53 -2.95 -14.73
C CYS A 75 6.35 -3.90 -14.44
N ASN A 76 5.47 -3.53 -13.51
CA ASN A 76 4.29 -4.32 -13.15
C ASN A 76 3.33 -4.44 -14.34
N ILE A 77 3.03 -3.34 -15.02
CA ILE A 77 2.15 -3.34 -16.20
C ILE A 77 2.74 -4.24 -17.28
N LEU A 78 4.01 -4.07 -17.63
CA LEU A 78 4.66 -4.86 -18.68
C LEU A 78 4.61 -6.36 -18.35
N ALA A 79 5.02 -6.75 -17.14
CA ALA A 79 5.05 -8.15 -16.75
C ALA A 79 3.65 -8.78 -16.70
N LEU A 80 2.66 -8.06 -16.15
CA LEU A 80 1.30 -8.57 -16.04
C LEU A 80 0.57 -8.59 -17.38
N VAL A 81 0.82 -7.64 -18.28
CA VAL A 81 0.27 -7.67 -19.65
C VAL A 81 0.83 -8.87 -20.41
N VAL A 82 2.14 -9.14 -20.29
CA VAL A 82 2.76 -10.34 -20.88
C VAL A 82 2.11 -11.61 -20.29
N TYR A 83 1.90 -11.66 -18.99
CA TYR A 83 1.22 -12.78 -18.33
C TYR A 83 -0.23 -12.95 -18.81
N ASP A 84 -1.02 -11.88 -18.90
CA ASP A 84 -2.39 -11.94 -19.41
C ASP A 84 -2.45 -12.38 -20.87
N LYS A 85 -1.49 -11.98 -21.70
CA LYS A 85 -1.38 -12.45 -23.10
C LYS A 85 -1.04 -13.94 -23.17
N TRP A 86 -0.20 -14.43 -22.27
CA TRP A 86 0.19 -15.83 -22.23
C TRP A 86 -0.91 -16.75 -21.66
N GLN A 87 -1.68 -16.24 -20.70
CA GLN A 87 -2.77 -16.95 -20.03
C GLN A 87 -4.07 -16.12 -20.09
N PRO A 88 -4.72 -15.97 -21.25
CA PRO A 88 -5.89 -15.12 -21.40
C PRO A 88 -7.06 -15.58 -20.52
N MET A 89 -7.71 -14.65 -19.83
CA MET A 89 -8.94 -14.93 -19.09
C MET A 89 -10.14 -14.86 -20.03
N LYS A 90 -10.81 -15.98 -20.27
CA LYS A 90 -12.11 -15.95 -20.96
C LYS A 90 -13.15 -15.34 -20.01
N ARG A 91 -13.91 -14.36 -20.51
CA ARG A 91 -14.94 -13.65 -19.76
C ARG A 91 -16.14 -13.38 -20.63
N GLU A 92 -17.29 -13.33 -19.98
CA GLU A 92 -18.49 -12.78 -20.59
C GLU A 92 -18.42 -11.26 -20.48
N VAL A 93 -18.83 -10.57 -21.56
CA VAL A 93 -18.86 -9.10 -21.58
C VAL A 93 -19.99 -8.65 -20.65
N VAL A 94 -19.63 -8.15 -19.48
CA VAL A 94 -20.60 -7.57 -18.54
C VAL A 94 -20.96 -6.15 -19.00
N ALA A 95 -22.26 -5.85 -19.07
CA ALA A 95 -22.75 -4.50 -19.36
C ALA A 95 -22.22 -3.50 -18.32
N GLN A 96 -21.79 -2.33 -18.77
CA GLN A 96 -21.20 -1.32 -17.89
C GLN A 96 -22.28 -0.66 -17.04
N ASP A 97 -22.40 -1.05 -15.78
CA ASP A 97 -23.01 -0.18 -14.77
C ASP A 97 -22.18 1.10 -14.62
N GLU A 98 -22.80 2.19 -14.16
CA GLU A 98 -22.09 3.43 -13.85
C GLU A 98 -20.92 3.14 -12.90
N LEU A 99 -19.70 3.45 -13.36
CA LEU A 99 -18.49 3.33 -12.57
C LEU A 99 -18.67 4.07 -11.24
N PRO A 100 -18.09 3.57 -10.12
CA PRO A 100 -18.20 4.28 -8.86
C PRO A 100 -17.58 5.66 -9.03
N SER A 101 -18.09 6.66 -8.28
CA SER A 101 -17.63 8.05 -8.44
C SER A 101 -16.13 8.14 -8.17
N ARG A 102 -15.36 8.26 -9.25
CA ARG A 102 -13.90 8.47 -9.21
C ARG A 102 -13.58 9.74 -8.43
N PHE A 103 -14.45 10.73 -8.50
CA PHE A 103 -14.33 11.96 -7.73
C PHE A 103 -14.37 11.70 -6.23
N SER A 104 -15.26 10.83 -5.74
CA SER A 104 -15.30 10.46 -4.31
C SER A 104 -13.99 9.81 -3.86
N GLN A 105 -13.45 8.88 -4.65
CA GLN A 105 -12.21 8.20 -4.28
C GLN A 105 -10.99 9.12 -4.37
N LEU A 106 -10.96 10.01 -5.38
CA LEU A 106 -9.95 11.07 -5.45
C LEU A 106 -10.05 12.02 -4.25
N LEU A 107 -11.26 12.38 -3.82
CA LEU A 107 -11.46 13.17 -2.61
C LEU A 107 -10.93 12.45 -1.38
N ASP A 108 -11.10 11.13 -1.29
CA ASP A 108 -10.55 10.34 -0.19
C ASP A 108 -9.01 10.35 -0.21
N SER A 109 -8.36 10.10 -1.36
CA SER A 109 -6.90 10.22 -1.47
C SER A 109 -6.41 11.66 -1.20
N LEU A 110 -7.18 12.68 -1.61
CA LEU A 110 -6.89 14.08 -1.30
C LEU A 110 -7.01 14.41 0.19
N LYS A 111 -7.94 13.77 0.93
CA LYS A 111 -8.00 13.92 2.40
C LYS A 111 -6.75 13.37 3.06
N LEU A 112 -6.18 12.27 2.55
CA LEU A 112 -4.92 11.71 3.05
C LEU A 112 -3.77 12.71 2.86
N VAL A 113 -3.62 13.25 1.64
CA VAL A 113 -2.65 14.32 1.34
C VAL A 113 -2.89 15.53 2.25
N GLY A 114 -4.13 15.97 2.37
CA GLY A 114 -4.52 17.11 3.21
C GLY A 114 -4.18 16.91 4.68
N THR A 115 -4.35 15.69 5.21
CA THR A 115 -3.97 15.34 6.58
C THR A 115 -2.46 15.42 6.78
N THR A 116 -1.68 14.88 5.84
CA THR A 116 -0.22 14.98 5.87
C THR A 116 0.25 16.44 5.72
N MET A 117 -0.39 17.24 4.87
CA MET A 117 -0.10 18.67 4.73
C MET A 117 -0.43 19.45 5.99
N ALA A 118 -1.57 19.19 6.63
CA ALA A 118 -1.93 19.78 7.91
C ALA A 118 -0.91 19.43 8.99
N GLY A 119 -0.47 18.17 9.03
CA GLY A 119 0.65 17.74 9.87
C GLY A 119 1.93 18.52 9.57
N GLY A 120 2.28 18.70 8.30
CA GLY A 120 3.45 19.48 7.86
C GLY A 120 3.42 20.93 8.31
N ILE A 121 2.27 21.59 8.18
CA ILE A 121 2.07 22.96 8.67
C ILE A 121 2.23 23.02 10.19
N LEU A 122 1.58 22.09 10.92
CA LEU A 122 1.71 22.01 12.37
C LEU A 122 3.17 21.74 12.80
N GLY A 123 3.87 20.84 12.12
CA GLY A 123 5.28 20.53 12.38
C GLY A 123 6.18 21.73 12.15
N PHE A 124 5.95 22.50 11.08
CA PHE A 124 6.68 23.73 10.80
C PHE A 124 6.45 24.79 11.89
N LEU A 125 5.20 24.99 12.32
CA LEU A 125 4.84 25.97 13.35
C LEU A 125 5.35 25.59 14.75
N THR A 126 5.45 24.30 15.04
CA THR A 126 5.89 23.78 16.35
C THR A 126 7.39 23.46 16.41
N LYS A 127 8.12 23.75 15.33
CA LYS A 127 9.55 23.48 15.23
C LYS A 127 10.32 24.16 16.37
N GLY A 128 11.04 23.38 17.16
CA GLY A 128 11.80 23.85 18.33
C GLY A 128 10.97 24.08 19.59
N MET A 129 9.64 23.91 19.55
CA MET A 129 8.75 24.05 20.71
C MET A 129 8.26 22.71 21.26
N VAL A 130 8.00 21.75 20.36
CA VAL A 130 7.44 20.44 20.71
C VAL A 130 8.27 19.34 20.05
N GLU A 131 9.01 18.59 20.87
CA GLU A 131 9.61 17.33 20.46
C GLU A 131 8.56 16.22 20.57
N PHE A 132 8.19 15.63 19.44
CA PHE A 132 7.29 14.47 19.45
C PHE A 132 8.05 13.22 19.93
N PRO A 133 7.41 12.33 20.72
CA PRO A 133 8.07 11.16 21.24
C PRO A 133 8.62 10.28 20.12
N LEU A 134 9.89 9.88 20.25
CA LEU A 134 10.54 8.90 19.39
C LEU A 134 9.66 7.62 19.41
N HIS A 135 9.31 7.11 18.23
CA HIS A 135 8.47 5.91 18.02
C HIS A 135 6.96 6.03 18.28
N ALA A 136 6.40 7.23 18.49
CA ALA A 136 4.95 7.40 18.66
C ALA A 136 4.13 6.78 17.49
N SER A 137 4.59 6.98 16.25
CA SER A 137 3.97 6.40 15.05
C SER A 137 4.02 4.87 15.03
N THR A 138 5.06 4.25 15.59
CA THR A 138 5.20 2.79 15.66
C THR A 138 4.15 2.16 16.57
N TYR A 139 3.82 2.78 17.72
CA TYR A 139 2.74 2.29 18.58
C TYR A 139 1.37 2.39 17.90
N VAL A 140 1.10 3.52 17.22
CA VAL A 140 -0.14 3.70 16.46
C VAL A 140 -0.22 2.68 15.31
N LEU A 141 0.90 2.40 14.64
CA LEU A 141 1.00 1.37 13.61
C LEU A 141 0.68 -0.02 14.17
N VAL A 142 1.22 -0.40 15.34
CA VAL A 142 0.94 -1.70 15.97
C VAL A 142 -0.56 -1.86 16.23
N ILE A 143 -1.24 -0.83 16.74
CA ILE A 143 -2.69 -0.85 16.96
C ILE A 143 -3.43 -0.98 15.62
N MET A 144 -3.00 -0.24 14.60
CA MET A 144 -3.58 -0.32 13.25
C MET A 144 -3.46 -1.73 12.67
N ILE A 145 -2.26 -2.32 12.71
CA ILE A 145 -1.99 -3.66 12.19
C ILE A 145 -2.78 -4.73 12.94
N PHE A 146 -2.91 -4.60 14.26
CA PHE A 146 -3.78 -5.47 15.05
C PHE A 146 -5.24 -5.39 14.56
N GLY A 147 -5.77 -4.18 14.37
CA GLY A 147 -7.11 -3.97 13.81
C GLY A 147 -7.26 -4.54 12.39
N VAL A 148 -6.26 -4.37 11.53
CA VAL A 148 -6.21 -4.99 10.20
C VAL A 148 -6.24 -6.52 10.28
N GLY A 149 -5.53 -7.13 11.23
CA GLY A 149 -5.59 -8.57 11.48
C GLY A 149 -7.02 -9.05 11.79
N ILE A 150 -7.74 -8.32 12.65
CA ILE A 150 -9.15 -8.59 12.96
C ILE A 150 -10.02 -8.45 11.70
N GLN A 151 -9.82 -7.38 10.91
CA GLN A 151 -10.57 -7.17 9.66
C GLN A 151 -10.36 -8.32 8.68
N LEU A 152 -9.12 -8.77 8.49
CA LEU A 152 -8.80 -9.89 7.60
C LEU A 152 -9.50 -11.18 8.03
N ARG A 153 -9.53 -11.48 9.33
CA ARG A 153 -10.23 -12.66 9.86
C ARG A 153 -11.74 -12.60 9.63
N ASN A 154 -12.32 -11.41 9.74
CA ASN A 154 -13.76 -11.18 9.69
C ASN A 154 -14.25 -10.68 8.33
N SER A 155 -13.38 -10.70 7.30
CA SER A 155 -13.71 -10.35 5.91
C SER A 155 -14.70 -11.31 5.25
N GLY A 156 -15.01 -12.44 5.87
CA GLY A 156 -15.93 -13.46 5.34
C GLY A 156 -15.32 -14.31 4.22
N ILE A 157 -14.08 -14.06 3.84
CA ILE A 157 -13.36 -14.78 2.77
C ILE A 157 -12.65 -16.00 3.40
N PRO A 158 -12.97 -17.23 2.99
CA PRO A 158 -12.24 -18.40 3.46
C PRO A 158 -10.80 -18.37 2.92
N LEU A 159 -9.79 -18.46 3.79
CA LEU A 159 -8.38 -18.56 3.37
C LEU A 159 -8.16 -19.66 2.32
N ARG A 160 -8.90 -20.76 2.43
CA ARG A 160 -8.84 -21.85 1.45
C ARG A 160 -9.21 -21.37 0.05
N GLU A 161 -10.23 -20.53 -0.10
CA GLU A 161 -10.65 -20.02 -1.41
C GLU A 161 -9.62 -19.04 -2.01
N VAL A 162 -8.95 -18.25 -1.16
CA VAL A 162 -7.82 -17.40 -1.57
C VAL A 162 -6.71 -18.24 -2.20
N PHE A 163 -6.30 -19.32 -1.55
CA PHE A 163 -5.21 -20.19 -2.04
C PHE A 163 -5.65 -21.21 -3.11
N LEU A 164 -6.94 -21.33 -3.40
CA LEU A 164 -7.44 -22.16 -4.50
C LEU A 164 -7.45 -21.43 -5.84
N ASN A 165 -7.47 -20.09 -5.84
CA ASN A 165 -7.43 -19.30 -7.06
C ASN A 165 -6.00 -19.25 -7.65
N LYS A 166 -5.68 -20.23 -8.50
CA LYS A 166 -4.39 -20.32 -9.18
C LYS A 166 -4.02 -19.03 -9.93
N ARG A 167 -5.00 -18.38 -10.57
CA ARG A 167 -4.74 -17.14 -11.32
C ARG A 167 -4.34 -16.01 -10.38
N GLY A 168 -4.96 -15.91 -9.20
CA GLY A 168 -4.57 -14.96 -8.14
C GLY A 168 -3.14 -15.19 -7.68
N ILE A 169 -2.79 -16.43 -7.36
CA ILE A 169 -1.43 -16.81 -6.95
C ILE A 169 -0.38 -16.41 -8.00
N TYR A 170 -0.58 -16.80 -9.26
CA TYR A 170 0.36 -16.45 -10.32
C TYR A 170 0.43 -14.93 -10.56
N THR A 171 -0.70 -14.23 -10.51
CA THR A 171 -0.74 -12.77 -10.61
C THR A 171 0.08 -12.13 -9.49
N SER A 172 -0.04 -12.63 -8.25
CA SER A 172 0.76 -12.14 -7.11
C SER A 172 2.24 -12.39 -7.31
N ILE A 173 2.64 -13.59 -7.73
CA ILE A 173 4.05 -13.93 -7.96
C ILE A 173 4.65 -13.02 -9.04
N VAL A 174 3.98 -12.89 -10.19
CA VAL A 174 4.45 -12.03 -11.29
C VAL A 174 4.56 -10.58 -10.84
N PHE A 175 3.56 -10.07 -10.12
CA PHE A 175 3.54 -8.70 -9.61
C PHE A 175 4.64 -8.45 -8.56
N ILE A 176 4.86 -9.37 -7.62
CA ILE A 176 5.91 -9.24 -6.60
C ILE A 176 7.29 -9.20 -7.28
N ILE A 177 7.57 -10.16 -8.16
CA ILE A 177 8.86 -10.23 -8.86
C ILE A 177 9.09 -8.98 -9.72
N SER A 178 8.09 -8.57 -10.51
CA SER A 178 8.21 -7.37 -11.35
C SER A 178 8.32 -6.09 -10.52
N SER A 179 7.67 -6.02 -9.35
CA SER A 179 7.83 -4.90 -8.42
C SER A 179 9.26 -4.83 -7.88
N LEU A 180 9.84 -5.95 -7.46
CA LEU A 180 11.21 -6.01 -6.96
C LEU A 180 12.24 -5.67 -8.05
N ILE A 181 12.02 -6.13 -9.29
CA ILE A 181 12.83 -5.73 -10.44
C ILE A 181 12.72 -4.21 -10.65
N GLY A 182 11.50 -3.65 -10.62
CA GLY A 182 11.28 -2.21 -10.71
C GLY A 182 11.98 -1.44 -9.59
N GLY A 183 11.99 -1.98 -8.37
CA GLY A 183 12.71 -1.43 -7.22
C GLY A 183 14.23 -1.43 -7.43
N ALA A 184 14.78 -2.52 -7.98
CA ALA A 184 16.20 -2.62 -8.32
C ALA A 184 16.60 -1.63 -9.43
N ILE A 185 15.79 -1.51 -10.48
CA ILE A 185 16.00 -0.53 -11.55
C ILE A 185 15.92 0.89 -10.98
N SER A 186 14.92 1.17 -10.14
CA SER A 186 14.77 2.48 -9.51
C SER A 186 15.97 2.81 -8.62
N ALA A 187 16.51 1.83 -7.87
CA ALA A 187 17.72 2.02 -7.08
C ALA A 187 18.89 2.44 -7.96
N TRP A 188 19.08 1.77 -9.09
CA TRP A 188 20.13 2.12 -10.04
C TRP A 188 19.93 3.52 -10.66
N VAL A 189 18.73 3.84 -11.14
CA VAL A 189 18.40 5.15 -11.75
C VAL A 189 18.57 6.30 -10.77
N LEU A 190 18.15 6.11 -9.52
CA LEU A 190 18.20 7.14 -8.48
C LEU A 190 19.52 7.14 -7.69
N ALA A 191 20.48 6.29 -8.07
CA ALA A 191 21.73 6.07 -7.35
C ALA A 191 21.54 5.77 -5.84
N LEU A 192 20.47 5.02 -5.52
CA LEU A 192 20.18 4.56 -4.17
C LEU A 192 20.80 3.17 -3.93
N PRO A 193 21.15 2.83 -2.67
CA PRO A 193 21.45 1.46 -2.30
C PRO A 193 20.32 0.51 -2.72
N LEU A 194 20.67 -0.66 -3.25
CA LEU A 194 19.70 -1.66 -3.73
C LEU A 194 18.63 -1.98 -2.69
N ALA A 195 19.02 -2.11 -1.42
CA ALA A 195 18.10 -2.38 -0.32
C ALA A 195 16.99 -1.32 -0.20
N LYS A 196 17.28 -0.04 -0.43
CA LYS A 196 16.27 1.03 -0.39
C LYS A 196 15.27 0.91 -1.53
N GLY A 197 15.74 0.66 -2.76
CA GLY A 197 14.83 0.47 -3.89
C GLY A 197 13.93 -0.76 -3.72
N LEU A 198 14.47 -1.87 -3.19
CA LEU A 198 13.68 -3.05 -2.87
C LEU A 198 12.65 -2.79 -1.75
N THR A 199 13.03 -2.05 -0.71
CA THR A 199 12.09 -1.61 0.34
C THR A 199 10.95 -0.78 -0.24
N PHE A 200 11.24 0.24 -1.06
CA PHE A 200 10.20 1.07 -1.68
C PHE A 200 9.28 0.31 -2.63
N ALA A 201 9.76 -0.79 -3.21
CA ALA A 201 8.93 -1.65 -4.06
C ALA A 201 8.07 -2.67 -3.29
N SER A 202 8.34 -2.89 -2.00
CA SER A 202 7.79 -4.01 -1.23
C SER A 202 6.49 -3.70 -0.48
N ALA A 203 6.11 -2.44 -0.39
CA ALA A 203 4.88 -2.01 0.25
C ALA A 203 3.63 -2.23 -0.62
N PHE A 204 3.83 -2.31 -1.93
CA PHE A 204 2.80 -2.57 -2.92
C PHE A 204 1.58 -1.63 -2.86
N GLY A 205 1.73 -0.38 -2.37
CA GLY A 205 0.63 0.56 -2.19
C GLY A 205 0.17 0.74 -0.73
N TRP A 206 0.69 -0.04 0.22
CA TRP A 206 0.34 0.11 1.64
C TRP A 206 1.11 1.25 2.31
N TYR A 207 0.74 2.49 1.95
CA TYR A 207 1.46 3.70 2.35
C TYR A 207 1.52 3.91 3.87
N SER A 208 0.52 3.49 4.64
CA SER A 208 0.51 3.68 6.11
C SER A 208 1.49 2.76 6.84
N LEU A 209 1.74 1.56 6.30
CA LEU A 209 2.75 0.65 6.82
C LEU A 209 4.15 1.07 6.39
N SER A 210 4.34 1.32 5.09
CA SER A 210 5.65 1.59 4.51
C SER A 210 6.25 2.89 5.04
N SER A 211 5.45 3.95 5.12
CA SER A 211 5.90 5.25 5.59
C SER A 211 6.39 5.22 7.03
N VAL A 212 5.71 4.51 7.94
CA VAL A 212 6.12 4.40 9.34
C VAL A 212 7.38 3.56 9.50
N LEU A 213 7.43 2.37 8.89
CA LEU A 213 8.59 1.48 9.03
C LEU A 213 9.86 2.09 8.40
N VAL A 214 9.71 2.74 7.24
CA VAL A 214 10.83 3.41 6.57
C VAL A 214 11.25 4.67 7.32
N ASN A 215 10.30 5.43 7.89
CA ASN A 215 10.60 6.57 8.74
C ASN A 215 11.41 6.17 9.98
N ASP A 216 10.99 5.09 10.66
CA ASP A 216 11.67 4.60 11.85
C ASP A 216 13.09 4.10 11.53
N ALA A 217 13.26 3.46 10.38
CA ALA A 217 14.56 2.92 9.96
C ALA A 217 15.53 3.97 9.40
N TRP A 218 15.05 4.88 8.55
CA TRP A 218 15.90 5.76 7.72
C TRP A 218 15.55 7.25 7.84
N GLY A 219 14.55 7.62 8.64
CA GLY A 219 14.15 9.00 8.91
C GLY A 219 13.06 9.56 8.00
N ALA A 220 12.59 10.76 8.34
CA ALA A 220 11.41 11.40 7.75
C ALA A 220 11.46 11.62 6.24
N ILE A 221 12.64 11.85 5.66
CA ILE A 221 12.80 12.01 4.21
C ILE A 221 12.40 10.71 3.50
N TYR A 222 12.96 9.57 3.91
CA TYR A 222 12.67 8.29 3.26
C TYR A 222 11.26 7.79 3.61
N GLY A 223 10.77 8.03 4.82
CA GLY A 223 9.38 7.75 5.19
C GLY A 223 8.38 8.49 4.30
N SER A 224 8.67 9.76 4.00
CA SER A 224 7.85 10.57 3.08
C SER A 224 7.96 10.10 1.63
N ILE A 225 9.15 9.67 1.18
CA ILE A 225 9.30 9.06 -0.15
C ILE A 225 8.46 7.79 -0.27
N ALA A 226 8.47 6.92 0.74
CA ALA A 226 7.63 5.71 0.76
C ALA A 226 6.15 6.07 0.67
N PHE A 227 5.69 7.02 1.49
CA PHE A 227 4.31 7.51 1.48
C PHE A 227 3.87 7.98 0.08
N PHE A 228 4.61 8.90 -0.53
CA PHE A 228 4.22 9.46 -1.84
C PHE A 228 4.36 8.44 -2.98
N ASN A 229 5.32 7.51 -2.90
CA ASN A 229 5.46 6.42 -3.87
C ASN A 229 4.22 5.51 -3.86
N ASP A 230 3.78 5.08 -2.68
CA ASP A 230 2.62 4.20 -2.55
C ASP A 230 1.29 4.92 -2.80
N LEU A 231 1.17 6.18 -2.36
CA LEU A 231 -0.02 6.99 -2.62
C LEU A 231 -0.19 7.32 -4.10
N SER A 232 0.89 7.69 -4.80
CA SER A 232 0.82 7.97 -6.23
C SER A 232 0.39 6.73 -7.02
N ARG A 233 0.85 5.54 -6.61
CA ARG A 233 0.38 4.25 -7.15
C ARG A 233 -1.13 4.08 -7.00
N GLU A 234 -1.69 4.35 -5.82
CA GLU A 234 -3.13 4.27 -5.58
C GLU A 234 -3.91 5.21 -6.51
N ILE A 235 -3.48 6.47 -6.62
CA ILE A 235 -4.15 7.45 -7.49
C ILE A 235 -4.09 7.02 -8.96
N LEU A 236 -2.94 6.53 -9.43
CA LEU A 236 -2.79 6.06 -10.81
C LEU A 236 -3.70 4.86 -11.10
N CYS A 237 -3.80 3.89 -10.19
CA CYS A 237 -4.59 2.69 -10.43
C CYS A 237 -6.10 2.98 -10.58
N LEU A 238 -6.64 4.02 -9.94
CA LEU A 238 -8.05 4.43 -10.07
C LEU A 238 -8.46 4.66 -11.53
N PHE A 239 -7.53 5.18 -12.34
CA PHE A 239 -7.77 5.44 -13.76
C PHE A 239 -7.36 4.26 -14.65
N MET A 240 -6.29 3.56 -14.28
CA MET A 240 -5.74 2.48 -15.10
C MET A 240 -6.55 1.19 -14.99
N ILE A 241 -7.17 0.88 -13.84
CA ILE A 241 -7.96 -0.35 -13.66
C ILE A 241 -9.07 -0.46 -14.71
N PRO A 242 -9.98 0.52 -14.90
CA PRO A 242 -11.02 0.43 -15.92
C PRO A 242 -10.46 0.30 -17.35
N PHE A 243 -9.33 0.94 -17.63
CA PHE A 243 -8.68 0.91 -18.94
C PHE A 243 -8.13 -0.49 -19.27
N PHE A 244 -7.43 -1.12 -18.33
CA PHE A 244 -6.84 -2.45 -18.54
C PHE A 244 -7.86 -3.57 -18.38
N MET A 245 -8.95 -3.39 -17.63
CA MET A 245 -9.85 -4.47 -17.23
C MET A 245 -10.48 -5.25 -18.39
N ARG A 246 -10.71 -4.58 -19.53
CA ARG A 246 -11.32 -5.20 -20.71
C ARG A 246 -10.40 -6.21 -21.40
N LEU A 247 -9.11 -5.94 -21.45
CA LEU A 247 -8.14 -6.72 -22.24
C LEU A 247 -7.18 -7.53 -21.36
N PHE A 248 -6.78 -6.96 -20.23
CA PHE A 248 -5.72 -7.48 -19.37
C PHE A 248 -6.17 -7.45 -17.91
N PRO A 249 -6.95 -8.44 -17.47
CA PRO A 249 -7.57 -8.33 -16.18
C PRO A 249 -6.69 -8.65 -14.98
N SER A 250 -5.73 -9.56 -15.12
CA SER A 250 -4.72 -9.74 -14.08
C SER A 250 -3.85 -8.50 -13.94
N THR A 251 -3.61 -7.79 -15.05
CA THR A 251 -2.98 -6.47 -15.04
C THR A 251 -3.84 -5.48 -14.27
N ALA A 252 -5.11 -5.33 -14.61
CA ALA A 252 -6.01 -4.41 -13.92
C ALA A 252 -6.06 -4.69 -12.40
N VAL A 253 -6.26 -5.95 -12.00
CA VAL A 253 -6.23 -6.34 -10.58
C VAL A 253 -4.87 -6.07 -9.95
N GLY A 254 -3.77 -6.35 -10.66
CA GLY A 254 -2.42 -6.17 -10.16
C GLY A 254 -2.04 -4.71 -9.92
N LEU A 255 -2.60 -3.77 -10.68
CA LEU A 255 -2.32 -2.35 -10.51
C LEU A 255 -2.78 -1.79 -9.15
N GLY A 256 -3.84 -2.36 -8.58
CA GLY A 256 -4.28 -2.02 -7.22
C GLY A 256 -3.28 -2.47 -6.14
N GLY A 257 -2.46 -3.50 -6.40
CA GLY A 257 -1.49 -4.00 -5.42
C GLY A 257 -2.17 -4.40 -4.10
N ALA A 258 -1.70 -3.81 -2.99
CA ALA A 258 -2.31 -4.02 -1.68
C ALA A 258 -3.77 -3.54 -1.64
N THR A 259 -4.12 -2.51 -2.42
CA THR A 259 -5.46 -1.91 -2.37
C THR A 259 -6.52 -2.68 -3.15
N SER A 260 -6.16 -3.80 -3.79
CA SER A 260 -7.05 -4.66 -4.57
C SER A 260 -8.12 -5.37 -3.75
N LEU A 261 -7.91 -5.46 -2.43
CA LEU A 261 -8.85 -6.09 -1.49
C LEU A 261 -9.78 -5.08 -0.81
N ASP A 262 -9.45 -3.79 -0.81
CA ASP A 262 -10.15 -2.73 -0.08
C ASP A 262 -10.68 -1.61 -1.01
N CYS A 263 -9.97 -0.51 -1.16
CA CYS A 263 -10.36 0.72 -1.84
C CYS A 263 -10.61 0.51 -3.33
N THR A 264 -9.85 -0.36 -4.00
CA THR A 264 -10.00 -0.58 -5.45
C THR A 264 -10.90 -1.75 -5.80
N LEU A 265 -11.30 -2.58 -4.82
CA LEU A 265 -12.19 -3.71 -5.04
C LEU A 265 -13.53 -3.30 -5.71
N PRO A 266 -14.22 -2.21 -5.29
CA PRO A 266 -15.44 -1.76 -5.96
C PRO A 266 -15.22 -1.36 -7.43
N ILE A 267 -14.06 -0.76 -7.76
CA ILE A 267 -13.71 -0.42 -9.14
C ILE A 267 -13.46 -1.69 -9.94
N ILE A 268 -12.71 -2.64 -9.38
CA ILE A 268 -12.41 -3.92 -10.02
C ILE A 268 -13.71 -4.68 -10.31
N GLN A 269 -14.60 -4.78 -9.31
CA GLN A 269 -15.89 -5.47 -9.44
C GLN A 269 -16.78 -4.81 -10.49
N LYS A 270 -16.91 -3.47 -10.50
CA LYS A 270 -17.73 -2.77 -11.49
C LYS A 270 -17.14 -2.82 -12.90
N SER A 271 -15.81 -2.74 -13.02
CA SER A 271 -15.14 -2.74 -14.33
C SER A 271 -15.06 -4.14 -14.95
N GLY A 272 -14.92 -5.17 -14.12
CA GLY A 272 -14.64 -6.54 -14.55
C GLY A 272 -15.77 -7.54 -14.32
N GLY A 273 -16.77 -7.18 -13.53
CA GLY A 273 -17.83 -8.07 -13.06
C GLY A 273 -17.42 -8.96 -11.88
N ILE A 274 -18.40 -9.70 -11.36
CA ILE A 274 -18.23 -10.61 -10.20
C ILE A 274 -17.19 -11.70 -10.49
N GLN A 275 -16.99 -12.07 -11.75
CA GLN A 275 -16.02 -13.09 -12.18
C GLN A 275 -14.56 -12.76 -11.80
N VAL A 276 -14.24 -11.48 -11.55
CA VAL A 276 -12.89 -10.99 -11.22
C VAL A 276 -12.66 -10.89 -9.72
N VAL A 277 -13.73 -10.85 -8.94
CA VAL A 277 -13.68 -10.65 -7.49
C VAL A 277 -12.83 -11.73 -6.81
N PRO A 278 -12.95 -13.03 -7.12
CA PRO A 278 -12.08 -14.06 -6.54
C PRO A 278 -10.60 -13.86 -6.87
N LEU A 279 -10.29 -13.34 -8.06
CA LEU A 279 -8.93 -13.02 -8.47
C LEU A 279 -8.38 -11.86 -7.63
N ALA A 280 -9.15 -10.79 -7.48
CA ALA A 280 -8.78 -9.60 -6.70
C ALA A 280 -8.58 -9.91 -5.22
N ILE A 281 -9.49 -10.70 -4.65
CA ILE A 281 -9.40 -11.17 -3.27
C ILE A 281 -8.15 -12.02 -3.07
N SER A 282 -7.92 -13.02 -3.93
CA SER A 282 -6.76 -13.89 -3.81
C SER A 282 -5.44 -13.11 -3.94
N PHE A 283 -5.36 -12.26 -4.97
CA PHE A 283 -4.20 -11.42 -5.22
C PHE A 283 -3.92 -10.45 -4.07
N GLY A 284 -4.92 -9.65 -3.69
CA GLY A 284 -4.80 -8.63 -2.66
C GLY A 284 -4.47 -9.21 -1.30
N PHE A 285 -5.04 -10.38 -0.95
CA PHE A 285 -4.70 -11.07 0.28
C PHE A 285 -3.23 -11.49 0.32
N ILE A 286 -2.72 -12.13 -0.75
CA ILE A 286 -1.32 -12.57 -0.82
C ILE A 286 -0.37 -11.37 -0.75
N VAL A 287 -0.67 -10.30 -1.49
CA VAL A 287 0.15 -9.09 -1.52
C VAL A 287 0.19 -8.41 -0.15
N ASN A 288 -0.95 -8.28 0.54
CA ASN A 288 -1.00 -7.73 1.90
C ASN A 288 -0.26 -8.59 2.94
N LEU A 289 -0.25 -9.91 2.77
CA LEU A 289 0.50 -10.81 3.65
C LEU A 289 2.02 -10.70 3.41
N VAL A 290 2.44 -10.56 2.16
CA VAL A 290 3.86 -10.53 1.77
C VAL A 290 4.49 -9.14 2.01
N ALA A 291 3.72 -8.05 1.88
CA ALA A 291 4.26 -6.69 1.97
C ALA A 291 5.05 -6.43 3.28
N PRO A 292 4.51 -6.74 4.47
CA PRO A 292 5.24 -6.48 5.70
C PRO A 292 6.49 -7.35 5.88
N LEU A 293 6.45 -8.60 5.40
CA LEU A 293 7.59 -9.51 5.44
C LEU A 293 8.74 -8.95 4.60
N LEU A 294 8.46 -8.55 3.35
CA LEU A 294 9.47 -8.00 2.46
C LEU A 294 10.01 -6.66 2.96
N LEU A 295 9.15 -5.76 3.43
CA LEU A 295 9.56 -4.50 4.05
C LEU A 295 10.54 -4.74 5.20
N ALA A 296 10.20 -5.63 6.14
CA ALA A 296 11.07 -5.93 7.28
C ALA A 296 12.42 -6.56 6.86
N ILE A 297 12.42 -7.44 5.85
CA ILE A 297 13.63 -8.06 5.32
C ILE A 297 14.54 -7.01 4.67
N PHE A 298 14.03 -6.20 3.72
CA PHE A 298 14.86 -5.26 2.98
C PHE A 298 15.30 -4.05 3.81
N ILE A 299 14.47 -3.60 4.76
CA ILE A 299 14.90 -2.62 5.77
C ILE A 299 16.06 -3.20 6.59
N GLY A 300 15.93 -4.45 7.04
CA GLY A 300 16.98 -5.14 7.79
C GLY A 300 18.29 -5.25 7.00
N LEU A 301 18.22 -5.61 5.71
CA LEU A 301 19.38 -5.69 4.83
C LEU A 301 20.02 -4.33 4.53
N GLY A 302 19.24 -3.25 4.49
CA GLY A 302 19.74 -1.90 4.24
C GLY A 302 20.21 -1.15 5.49
N SER A 303 20.05 -1.75 6.67
CA SER A 303 20.53 -1.22 7.96
C SER A 303 21.85 -1.82 8.43
N VAL A 304 22.41 -2.76 7.65
CA VAL A 304 23.74 -3.35 7.82
C VAL A 304 24.70 -2.67 6.85
#